data_AF-A0A386ZNJ5-F1
#
_entry.id   AF-A0A386ZNJ5-F1
#
_cell.length_a   1.000
_cell.length_b   1.000
_cell.length_c   1.000
_cell.angle_alpha   90.00
_cell.angle_beta   90.00
_cell.angle_gamma   90.00
#
_symmetry.space_group_name_H-M   'P 1'
#
loop_
_entity.id
_entity.type
_entity.pdbx_description
1 polymer ?
#
loop_
_entity_poly.entity_id
_entity_poly.type
_entity_poly.pdbx_seq_one_letter_code
_entity_poly.pdbx_strand_id
1 'polypeptide(L)'
;MPRRSAYETNGDADDIAVTAQRLTKSGFLTADSPDCFRDGLNLLVAHLRAEAVPPREILAQRIQNYADRPRPYMASQRSWRGSTFTAWINPRRILLKERGTRSFIHDNSNATRQTRTTTGQPNSRHVEPLASLPEFAERIAYERGAPAGLTELFGDPETPAIQVEAWKLPIGPLFRIETSGNHRLAALAALAVPCVLAEVRLHTGLFDTSQTSNLDEMDEIEAYRRLLQTFEIASFTDTGMLAVHGIATRWPMLIRDPETAVKSLTAVEQITGAPITHRIGQLPRSWFGGADEIRAASRDIGDTLDRFIVNRSRHGIRRFYRRKSSGKS
;
A
#
# COMPACT_ATOMS: atom_id res chain seq x y z
N MET A 1 -3.76 -4.78 40.77
CA MET A 1 -3.73 -5.74 39.66
C MET A 1 -2.77 -5.19 38.60
N PRO A 2 -1.61 -5.82 38.34
CA PRO A 2 -0.73 -5.37 37.27
C PRO A 2 -1.47 -5.53 35.92
N ARG A 3 -1.51 -4.45 35.11
CA ARG A 3 -2.00 -4.53 33.72
C ARG A 3 -1.09 -5.51 32.97
N ARG A 4 -1.65 -6.62 32.47
CA ARG A 4 -0.94 -7.50 31.52
C ARG A 4 -0.46 -6.66 30.34
N SER A 5 0.73 -6.98 29.83
CA SER A 5 1.25 -6.29 28.64
C SER A 5 0.35 -6.61 27.46
N ALA A 6 0.01 -5.61 26.63
CA ALA A 6 -0.81 -5.82 25.45
C ALA A 6 -0.13 -6.74 24.40
N TYR A 7 1.19 -6.95 24.52
CA TYR A 7 2.02 -7.75 23.61
C TYR A 7 2.43 -9.13 24.18
N GLU A 8 1.58 -9.79 24.95
CA GLU A 8 1.79 -11.20 25.37
C GLU A 8 1.46 -12.17 24.22
N THR A 9 2.31 -13.18 23.99
CA THR A 9 2.17 -14.19 22.92
C THR A 9 1.86 -15.56 23.51
N ASN A 10 0.84 -16.25 22.98
CA ASN A 10 0.40 -17.60 23.42
C ASN A 10 -0.03 -18.51 22.24
N GLY A 11 0.35 -18.18 21.00
CA GLY A 11 -0.21 -18.84 19.80
C GLY A 11 0.43 -20.18 19.40
N ASP A 12 -0.36 -21.00 18.70
CA ASP A 12 0.03 -22.26 18.06
C ASP A 12 0.73 -22.01 16.70
N ALA A 13 1.60 -22.93 16.26
CA ALA A 13 2.40 -22.80 15.05
C ALA A 13 1.58 -22.85 13.76
N ASP A 14 0.47 -23.60 13.73
CA ASP A 14 -0.38 -23.74 12.55
C ASP A 14 -1.12 -22.44 12.21
N ASP A 15 -1.52 -21.66 13.22
CA ASP A 15 -2.20 -20.37 13.06
C ASP A 15 -1.28 -19.31 12.42
N ILE A 16 0.04 -19.42 12.65
CA ILE A 16 1.05 -18.51 12.11
C ILE A 16 1.17 -18.65 10.59
N ALA A 17 1.20 -19.87 10.07
CA ALA A 17 1.34 -20.13 8.64
C ALA A 17 0.14 -19.60 7.83
N VAL A 18 -1.08 -19.82 8.36
CA VAL A 18 -2.32 -19.30 7.76
C VAL A 18 -2.31 -17.78 7.72
N THR A 19 -1.88 -17.15 8.82
CA THR A 19 -1.76 -15.69 8.93
C THR A 19 -0.76 -15.11 7.94
N ALA A 20 0.42 -15.74 7.79
CA ALA A 20 1.42 -15.36 6.82
C ALA A 20 0.90 -15.43 5.37
N GLN A 21 0.16 -16.48 5.03
CA GLN A 21 -0.44 -16.64 3.71
C GLN A 21 -1.49 -15.56 3.43
N ARG A 22 -2.35 -15.25 4.41
CA ARG A 22 -3.36 -14.18 4.31
C ARG A 22 -2.71 -12.82 4.08
N LEU A 23 -1.67 -12.48 4.84
CA LEU A 23 -0.93 -11.22 4.68
C LEU A 23 -0.20 -11.12 3.34
N THR A 24 0.36 -12.23 2.85
CA THR A 24 1.02 -12.27 1.53
C THR A 24 0.00 -12.01 0.42
N LYS A 25 -1.18 -12.63 0.51
CA LYS A 25 -2.24 -12.51 -0.49
C LYS A 25 -2.95 -11.15 -0.46
N SER A 26 -3.43 -10.74 0.71
CA SER A 26 -4.27 -9.55 0.89
C SER A 26 -3.46 -8.27 1.11
N GLY A 27 -2.22 -8.41 1.55
CA GLY A 27 -1.33 -7.30 1.87
C GLY A 27 -1.50 -6.70 3.27
N PHE A 28 -2.64 -6.95 3.92
CA PHE A 28 -2.92 -6.54 5.29
C PHE A 28 -3.95 -7.47 5.95
N LEU A 29 -4.02 -7.41 7.27
CA LEU A 29 -4.99 -8.05 8.15
C LEU A 29 -5.45 -6.99 9.17
N THR A 30 -6.75 -6.76 9.30
CA THR A 30 -7.27 -5.83 10.31
C THR A 30 -6.94 -6.36 11.71
N ALA A 31 -6.57 -5.45 12.62
CA ALA A 31 -6.28 -5.77 14.02
C ALA A 31 -7.42 -5.28 14.92
N ASP A 32 -8.64 -5.40 14.42
CA ASP A 32 -9.89 -4.92 15.03
C ASP A 32 -10.43 -5.85 16.12
N SER A 33 -9.99 -7.11 16.13
CA SER A 33 -10.27 -8.07 17.20
C SER A 33 -8.99 -8.48 17.95
N PRO A 34 -9.11 -8.87 19.24
CA PRO A 34 -7.99 -9.39 20.00
C PRO A 34 -7.30 -10.60 19.34
N ASP A 35 -8.06 -11.44 18.65
CA ASP A 35 -7.53 -12.65 18.01
C ASP A 35 -6.74 -12.28 16.75
N CYS A 36 -7.29 -11.45 15.87
CA CYS A 36 -6.54 -10.97 14.69
C CYS A 36 -5.27 -10.18 15.09
N PHE A 37 -5.34 -9.44 16.21
CA PHE A 37 -4.17 -8.76 16.75
C PHE A 37 -3.10 -9.76 17.19
N ARG A 38 -3.48 -10.79 17.97
CA ARG A 38 -2.57 -11.86 18.41
C ARG A 38 -1.98 -12.64 17.26
N ASP A 39 -2.75 -12.94 16.22
CA ASP A 39 -2.28 -13.67 15.04
C ASP A 39 -1.07 -12.97 14.39
N GLY A 40 -1.21 -11.66 14.12
CA GLY A 40 -0.12 -10.88 13.55
C GLY A 40 1.06 -10.71 14.53
N LEU A 41 0.80 -10.59 15.82
CA LEU A 41 1.84 -10.50 16.84
C LEU A 41 2.65 -11.81 16.94
N ASN A 42 1.97 -12.96 17.00
CA ASN A 42 2.60 -14.28 17.06
C ASN A 42 3.47 -14.51 15.81
N LEU A 43 2.97 -14.14 14.63
CA LEU A 43 3.73 -14.22 13.38
C LEU A 43 5.00 -13.37 13.40
N LEU A 44 4.92 -12.11 13.86
CA LEU A 44 6.09 -11.26 13.99
C LEU A 44 7.11 -11.82 14.99
N VAL A 45 6.65 -12.21 16.17
CA VAL A 45 7.53 -12.70 17.25
C VAL A 45 8.19 -14.03 16.88
N ALA A 46 7.45 -14.94 16.25
CA ALA A 46 8.01 -16.19 15.74
C ALA A 46 9.12 -15.93 14.70
N HIS A 47 8.90 -15.00 13.77
CA HIS A 47 9.93 -14.59 12.80
C HIS A 47 11.18 -14.04 13.48
N LEU A 48 11.02 -13.08 14.41
CA LEU A 48 12.14 -12.47 15.13
C LEU A 48 12.92 -13.47 15.99
N ARG A 49 12.29 -14.55 16.46
CA ARG A 49 12.95 -15.60 17.25
C ARG A 49 13.65 -16.64 16.38
N ALA A 50 13.11 -16.94 15.20
CA ALA A 50 13.64 -17.97 14.31
C ALA A 50 14.84 -17.47 13.48
N GLU A 51 14.81 -16.22 13.02
CA GLU A 51 15.83 -15.69 12.11
C GLU A 51 17.14 -15.31 12.82
N ALA A 52 18.28 -15.58 12.18
CA ALA A 52 19.55 -15.07 12.67
C ALA A 52 19.62 -13.55 12.49
N VAL A 53 20.24 -12.83 13.44
CA VAL A 53 20.44 -11.38 13.31
C VAL A 53 21.40 -11.12 12.15
N PRO A 54 21.00 -10.43 11.07
CA PRO A 54 21.89 -10.16 9.96
C PRO A 54 23.01 -9.20 10.37
N PRO A 55 24.23 -9.35 9.80
CA PRO A 55 25.30 -8.36 9.94
C PRO A 55 24.86 -6.95 9.53
N ARG A 56 25.45 -5.93 10.16
CA ARG A 56 25.08 -4.52 9.95
C ARG A 56 25.17 -4.08 8.49
N GLU A 57 26.14 -4.58 7.75
CA GLU A 57 26.32 -4.27 6.32
C GLU A 57 25.14 -4.79 5.49
N ILE A 58 24.63 -5.98 5.81
CA ILE A 58 23.46 -6.56 5.15
C ILE A 58 22.21 -5.76 5.50
N LEU A 59 22.06 -5.34 6.77
CA LEU A 59 20.95 -4.49 7.20
C LEU A 59 20.97 -3.15 6.45
N ALA A 60 22.13 -2.49 6.35
CA ALA A 60 22.29 -1.25 5.60
C ALA A 60 21.93 -1.42 4.12
N GLN A 61 22.40 -2.48 3.48
CA GLN A 61 22.06 -2.78 2.09
C GLN A 61 20.56 -3.01 1.89
N ARG A 62 19.90 -3.75 2.80
CA ARG A 62 18.45 -4.00 2.72
C ARG A 62 17.64 -2.72 2.91
N ILE A 63 18.05 -1.84 3.83
CA ILE A 63 17.42 -0.52 4.04
C ILE A 63 17.53 0.30 2.75
N GLN A 64 18.72 0.34 2.15
CA GLN A 64 18.98 1.04 0.89
C GLN A 64 18.06 0.50 -0.21
N ASN A 65 18.09 -0.81 -0.45
CA ASN A 65 17.25 -1.48 -1.46
C ASN A 65 15.77 -1.20 -1.25
N TYR A 66 15.30 -1.20 0.00
CA TYR A 66 13.90 -0.94 0.33
C TYR A 66 13.50 0.52 0.09
N ALA A 67 14.40 1.47 0.31
CA ALA A 67 14.18 2.89 0.06
C ALA A 67 14.20 3.25 -1.44
N ASP A 68 15.01 2.52 -2.22
CA ASP A 68 15.22 2.70 -3.66
C ASP A 68 14.18 1.96 -4.53
N ARG A 69 13.17 1.32 -3.91
CA ARG A 69 12.10 0.65 -4.64
C ARG A 69 11.35 1.59 -5.58
N PRO A 70 10.86 1.07 -6.72
CA PRO A 70 10.05 1.84 -7.66
C PRO A 70 8.82 2.42 -6.97
N ARG A 71 8.38 3.60 -7.42
CA ARG A 71 7.28 4.33 -6.79
C ARG A 71 6.14 4.54 -7.80
N PRO A 72 4.98 3.91 -7.59
CA PRO A 72 3.79 4.24 -8.37
C PRO A 72 3.28 5.64 -8.01
N TYR A 73 2.57 6.25 -8.95
CA TYR A 73 1.87 7.51 -8.70
C TYR A 73 0.79 7.33 -7.63
N MET A 74 0.76 8.26 -6.67
CA MET A 74 -0.20 8.30 -5.58
C MET A 74 -0.98 9.61 -5.67
N ALA A 75 -2.23 9.52 -6.13
CA ALA A 75 -3.06 10.71 -6.32
C ALA A 75 -3.44 11.37 -5.00
N SER A 76 -3.48 12.70 -5.01
CA SER A 76 -3.99 13.51 -3.89
C SER A 76 -5.51 13.42 -3.82
N GLN A 77 -6.03 13.33 -2.60
CA GLN A 77 -7.48 13.32 -2.37
C GLN A 77 -7.99 14.75 -2.20
N ARG A 78 -9.11 15.04 -2.85
CA ARG A 78 -9.66 16.39 -2.96
C ARG A 78 -10.46 16.85 -1.73
N SER A 79 -11.05 15.90 -1.02
CA SER A 79 -11.69 16.11 0.29
C SER A 79 -11.39 14.93 1.20
N TRP A 80 -11.08 15.21 2.47
CA TRP A 80 -10.74 14.19 3.46
C TRP A 80 -11.98 13.38 3.86
N ARG A 81 -12.33 12.35 3.08
CA ARG A 81 -13.20 11.25 3.50
C ARG A 81 -12.36 9.98 3.53
N GLY A 82 -11.85 9.65 4.70
CA GLY A 82 -11.07 8.43 4.93
C GLY A 82 -11.55 7.72 6.18
N SER A 83 -11.61 6.41 6.11
CA SER A 83 -11.74 5.57 7.31
C SER A 83 -10.35 5.33 7.88
N THR A 84 -10.20 5.47 9.19
CA THR A 84 -9.01 5.03 9.93
C THR A 84 -9.27 3.68 10.59
N PHE A 85 -8.27 2.79 10.56
CA PHE A 85 -8.32 1.51 11.26
C PHE A 85 -6.90 1.00 11.54
N THR A 86 -6.75 0.12 12.52
CA THR A 86 -5.47 -0.52 12.81
C THR A 86 -5.34 -1.84 12.07
N ALA A 87 -4.17 -2.11 11.48
CA ALA A 87 -3.91 -3.35 10.77
C ALA A 87 -2.46 -3.80 10.89
N TRP A 88 -2.28 -5.13 10.80
CA TRP A 88 -1.02 -5.75 10.43
C TRP A 88 -0.85 -5.66 8.92
N ILE A 89 0.28 -5.14 8.46
CA ILE A 89 0.52 -4.87 7.04
C ILE A 89 1.80 -5.59 6.61
N ASN A 90 1.76 -6.20 5.43
CA ASN A 90 2.97 -6.74 4.80
C ASN A 90 3.93 -5.57 4.47
N PRO A 91 5.13 -5.52 5.06
CA PRO A 91 6.05 -4.40 4.88
C PRO A 91 6.43 -4.18 3.42
N ARG A 92 6.43 -5.22 2.59
CA ARG A 92 6.70 -5.07 1.14
C ARG A 92 5.71 -4.14 0.45
N ARG A 93 4.49 -3.97 0.99
CA ARG A 93 3.46 -3.08 0.39
C ARG A 93 3.48 -1.65 0.92
N ILE A 94 4.33 -1.35 1.90
CA ILE A 94 4.46 0.01 2.42
C ILE A 94 5.65 0.70 1.75
N LEU A 95 5.48 1.93 1.32
CA LEU A 95 6.52 2.79 0.74
C LEU A 95 7.00 3.78 1.80
N LEU A 96 8.33 3.88 1.93
CA LEU A 96 8.94 4.98 2.69
C LEU A 96 8.65 6.31 2.01
N LYS A 97 8.73 7.41 2.76
CA LYS A 97 8.74 8.74 2.15
C LYS A 97 9.98 8.94 1.27
N GLU A 98 9.91 9.87 0.33
CA GLU A 98 11.04 10.16 -0.56
C GLU A 98 12.23 10.71 0.23
N ARG A 99 13.43 10.35 -0.23
CA ARG A 99 14.69 10.87 0.30
C ARG A 99 14.75 12.37 0.07
N GLY A 100 15.21 13.12 1.07
CA GLY A 100 15.22 14.59 1.05
C GLY A 100 13.95 15.25 1.60
N THR A 101 12.90 14.49 1.92
CA THR A 101 11.78 15.03 2.70
C THR A 101 12.15 15.10 4.18
N ARG A 102 11.74 16.18 4.89
CA ARG A 102 12.03 16.42 6.33
C ARG A 102 11.58 15.29 7.28
N SER A 103 10.90 14.25 6.79
CA SER A 103 10.38 13.13 7.59
C SER A 103 11.09 11.80 7.32
N PHE A 104 12.16 11.78 6.52
CA PHE A 104 12.93 10.57 6.27
C PHE A 104 13.73 10.10 7.51
N ILE A 105 14.23 11.05 8.33
CA ILE A 105 15.15 10.78 9.47
C ILE A 105 14.65 11.35 10.81
N HIS A 106 13.64 12.22 10.84
CA HIS A 106 13.21 12.84 12.09
C HIS A 106 12.08 12.07 12.77
N ASP A 107 12.37 11.49 13.94
CA ASP A 107 11.37 10.99 14.89
C ASP A 107 10.67 12.17 15.61
N ASN A 108 9.95 13.02 14.86
CA ASN A 108 9.09 14.03 15.47
C ASN A 108 7.78 13.42 16.02
N SER A 109 7.61 12.10 15.94
CA SER A 109 6.32 11.44 16.20
C SER A 109 5.88 11.51 17.67
N ASN A 110 6.83 11.56 18.62
CA ASN A 110 6.50 11.80 20.03
C ASN A 110 6.32 13.29 20.36
N ALA A 111 7.01 14.19 19.67
CA ALA A 111 6.97 15.62 19.95
C ALA A 111 5.63 16.26 19.56
N THR A 112 5.00 15.84 18.44
CA THR A 112 3.77 16.47 17.95
C THR A 112 2.51 16.01 18.69
N ARG A 113 2.53 14.83 19.33
CA ARG A 113 1.38 14.33 20.10
C ARG A 113 1.39 14.84 21.54
N GLN A 114 2.55 14.88 22.20
CA GLN A 114 2.67 15.43 23.57
C GLN A 114 2.36 16.93 23.64
N THR A 115 2.65 17.69 22.58
CA THR A 115 2.29 19.13 22.53
C THR A 115 0.78 19.38 22.44
N ARG A 116 -0.03 18.40 22.02
CA ARG A 116 -1.50 18.55 21.99
C ARG A 116 -2.21 18.07 23.25
N THR A 117 -1.58 17.25 24.09
CA THR A 117 -2.25 16.62 25.23
C THR A 117 -1.72 16.99 26.61
N THR A 118 -0.59 17.70 26.73
CA THR A 118 0.03 17.89 28.05
C THR A 118 0.53 19.31 28.28
N THR A 119 -0.35 20.21 28.74
CA THR A 119 0.07 21.33 29.58
C THR A 119 0.50 20.78 30.93
N GLY A 120 1.81 20.53 31.09
CA GLY A 120 2.43 20.25 32.38
C GLY A 120 2.98 18.83 32.54
N GLN A 121 4.27 18.65 32.20
CA GLN A 121 5.34 18.11 33.05
C GLN A 121 6.54 17.71 32.16
N PRO A 122 7.76 18.23 32.44
CA PRO A 122 8.96 17.85 31.72
C PRO A 122 9.56 16.61 32.39
N ASN A 123 9.07 15.42 32.04
CA ASN A 123 9.79 14.17 32.30
C ASN A 123 9.97 13.43 30.96
N SER A 124 10.66 14.08 30.03
CA SER A 124 11.24 13.39 28.89
C SER A 124 12.37 12.50 29.42
N ARG A 125 12.12 11.18 29.50
CA ARG A 125 13.23 10.20 29.51
C ARG A 125 14.15 10.56 28.35
N HIS A 126 15.42 10.82 28.66
CA HIS A 126 16.47 10.98 27.67
C HIS A 126 16.39 9.82 26.68
N VAL A 127 16.00 10.12 25.44
CA VAL A 127 16.14 9.19 24.32
C VAL A 127 17.63 9.17 24.00
N GLU A 128 18.27 8.00 24.09
CA GLU A 128 19.66 7.81 23.69
C GLU A 128 19.88 8.39 22.28
N PRO A 129 21.08 8.94 21.98
CA PRO A 129 21.39 9.42 20.64
C PRO A 129 21.09 8.32 19.64
N LEU A 130 20.27 8.64 18.63
CA LEU A 130 19.73 7.69 17.66
C LEU A 130 20.85 6.81 17.09
N ALA A 131 20.81 5.54 17.47
CA ALA A 131 21.44 4.45 16.74
C ALA A 131 21.12 4.62 15.25
N SER A 132 22.14 4.50 14.39
CA SER A 132 21.93 4.48 12.93
C SER A 132 20.84 3.45 12.56
N LEU A 133 20.13 3.61 11.44
CA LEU A 133 19.03 2.67 11.09
C LEU A 133 19.43 1.17 11.15
N PRO A 134 20.65 0.76 10.73
CA PRO A 134 21.12 -0.61 10.92
C PRO A 134 21.27 -1.02 12.39
N GLU A 135 21.78 -0.13 13.24
CA GLU A 135 21.91 -0.38 14.69
C GLU A 135 20.54 -0.48 15.37
N PHE A 136 19.57 0.34 14.93
CA PHE A 136 18.21 0.24 15.41
C PHE A 136 17.56 -1.10 15.01
N ALA A 137 17.76 -1.54 13.75
CA ALA A 137 17.29 -2.84 13.29
C ALA A 137 17.95 -3.99 14.07
N GLU A 138 19.25 -3.90 14.32
CA GLU A 138 19.99 -4.87 15.12
C GLU A 138 19.44 -4.96 16.56
N ARG A 139 19.17 -3.82 17.21
CA ARG A 139 18.55 -3.78 18.54
C ARG A 139 17.21 -4.50 18.57
N ILE A 140 16.31 -4.19 17.63
CA ILE A 140 15.00 -4.86 17.50
C ILE A 140 15.17 -6.37 17.35
N ALA A 141 16.15 -6.81 16.56
CA ALA A 141 16.41 -8.23 16.35
C ALA A 141 16.88 -8.93 17.63
N TYR A 142 17.75 -8.28 18.43
CA TYR A 142 18.21 -8.81 19.71
C TYR A 142 17.13 -8.83 20.80
N GLU A 143 16.12 -7.97 20.72
CA GLU A 143 14.97 -8.00 21.64
C GLU A 143 14.11 -9.26 21.47
N ARG A 144 14.20 -9.97 20.33
CA ARG A 144 13.52 -11.26 20.09
C ARG A 144 12.01 -11.24 20.40
N GLY A 145 11.37 -10.09 20.16
CA GLY A 145 9.95 -9.88 20.43
C GLY A 145 9.61 -9.66 21.91
N ALA A 146 10.56 -9.15 22.71
CA ALA A 146 10.28 -8.76 24.09
C ALA A 146 9.16 -7.70 24.15
N PRO A 147 8.15 -7.84 25.04
CA PRO A 147 6.98 -6.95 25.06
C PRO A 147 7.32 -5.47 25.27
N ALA A 148 8.37 -5.17 26.04
CA ALA A 148 8.83 -3.79 26.26
C ALA A 148 9.38 -3.18 24.95
N GLY A 149 10.19 -3.93 24.21
CA GLY A 149 10.74 -3.53 22.91
C GLY A 149 9.66 -3.38 21.83
N LEU A 150 8.68 -4.28 21.79
CA LEU A 150 7.52 -4.17 20.90
C LEU A 150 6.67 -2.93 21.21
N THR A 151 6.51 -2.58 22.49
CA THR A 151 5.85 -1.33 22.90
C THR A 151 6.63 -0.11 22.44
N GLU A 152 7.96 -0.11 22.52
CA GLU A 152 8.79 0.99 22.01
C GLU A 152 8.69 1.13 20.48
N LEU A 153 8.67 -0.02 19.79
CA LEU A 153 8.65 -0.11 18.35
C LEU A 153 7.30 0.30 17.74
N PHE A 154 6.20 -0.21 18.28
CA PHE A 154 4.87 -0.03 17.71
C PHE A 154 3.99 0.93 18.52
N GLY A 155 4.40 1.37 19.70
CA GLY A 155 3.56 2.15 20.60
C GLY A 155 2.42 1.33 21.20
N ASP A 156 1.39 2.04 21.64
CA ASP A 156 0.14 1.43 22.11
C ASP A 156 -0.62 0.82 20.91
N PRO A 157 -1.10 -0.44 20.98
CA PRO A 157 -1.91 -1.04 19.92
C PRO A 157 -3.14 -0.24 19.48
N GLU A 158 -3.77 0.51 20.39
CA GLU A 158 -4.91 1.38 20.05
C GLU A 158 -4.46 2.62 19.28
N THR A 159 -3.19 3.00 19.41
CA THR A 159 -2.62 4.15 18.72
C THR A 159 -1.20 3.84 18.21
N PRO A 160 -1.08 3.05 17.13
CA PRO A 160 0.22 2.60 16.62
C PRO A 160 1.15 3.77 16.27
N ALA A 161 2.45 3.59 16.51
CA ALA A 161 3.49 4.57 16.21
C ALA A 161 3.77 4.74 14.71
N ILE A 162 3.38 3.76 13.89
CA ILE A 162 3.50 3.79 12.44
C ILE A 162 2.15 4.20 11.86
N GLN A 163 2.12 5.28 11.08
CA GLN A 163 0.92 5.79 10.43
C GLN A 163 1.12 5.74 8.91
N VAL A 164 0.16 5.15 8.20
CA VAL A 164 0.21 4.98 6.74
C VAL A 164 -1.07 5.45 6.07
N GLU A 165 -0.90 6.09 4.93
CA GLU A 165 -1.95 6.29 3.93
C GLU A 165 -2.07 5.05 3.05
N ALA A 166 -3.27 4.70 2.63
CA ALA A 166 -3.52 3.56 1.75
C ALA A 166 -4.36 3.93 0.53
N TRP A 167 -4.00 3.37 -0.63
CA TRP A 167 -4.77 3.48 -1.87
C TRP A 167 -5.14 2.09 -2.35
N LYS A 168 -6.40 1.91 -2.75
CA LYS A 168 -6.84 0.66 -3.39
C LYS A 168 -6.21 0.52 -4.76
N LEU A 169 -5.76 -0.70 -5.08
CA LEU A 169 -5.21 -1.07 -6.38
C LEU A 169 -5.82 -2.40 -6.84
N PRO A 170 -5.64 -2.78 -8.11
CA PRO A 170 -6.20 -4.03 -8.63
C PRO A 170 -5.72 -5.28 -7.86
N ILE A 171 -4.48 -5.28 -7.35
CA ILE A 171 -3.89 -6.39 -6.57
C ILE A 171 -3.88 -6.16 -5.04
N GLY A 172 -4.81 -5.36 -4.54
CA GLY A 172 -4.88 -4.98 -3.13
C GLY A 172 -4.08 -3.70 -2.83
N PRO A 173 -4.23 -3.14 -1.63
CA PRO A 173 -3.74 -1.80 -1.34
C PRO A 173 -2.20 -1.71 -1.38
N LEU A 174 -1.71 -0.53 -1.74
CA LEU A 174 -0.37 -0.06 -1.37
C LEU A 174 -0.50 1.01 -0.30
N PHE A 175 0.54 1.10 0.50
CA PHE A 175 0.61 1.99 1.64
C PHE A 175 1.80 2.94 1.49
N ARG A 176 1.71 4.13 2.07
CA ARG A 176 2.81 5.09 2.18
C ARG A 176 2.82 5.66 3.58
N ILE A 177 3.99 5.86 4.16
CA ILE A 177 4.11 6.53 5.45
C ILE A 177 3.48 7.94 5.38
N GLU A 178 2.54 8.23 6.28
CA GLU A 178 1.79 9.50 6.33
C GLU A 178 2.59 10.58 7.08
N THR A 179 2.87 10.34 8.36
CA THR A 179 3.44 11.31 9.30
C THR A 179 4.62 10.69 10.05
N SER A 180 4.44 9.51 10.65
CA SER A 180 5.39 8.84 11.54
C SER A 180 5.69 7.39 11.13
N GLY A 181 6.87 6.91 11.54
CA GLY A 181 7.23 5.49 11.41
C GLY A 181 8.20 5.16 10.28
N ASN A 182 8.74 6.14 9.54
CA ASN A 182 9.65 5.87 8.43
C ASN A 182 10.90 5.08 8.86
N HIS A 183 11.53 5.46 9.98
CA HIS A 183 12.72 4.77 10.53
C HIS A 183 12.38 3.38 11.10
N ARG A 184 11.28 3.26 11.85
CA ARG A 184 10.73 1.98 12.37
C ARG A 184 10.46 1.00 11.24
N LEU A 185 9.75 1.44 10.21
CA LEU A 185 9.45 0.61 9.05
C LEU A 185 10.71 0.23 8.28
N ALA A 186 11.65 1.16 8.07
CA ALA A 186 12.90 0.86 7.37
C ALA A 186 13.70 -0.23 8.11
N ALA A 187 13.82 -0.13 9.43
CA ALA A 187 14.48 -1.14 10.26
C ALA A 187 13.77 -2.50 10.20
N LEU A 188 12.44 -2.52 10.35
CA LEU A 188 11.64 -3.75 10.29
C LEU A 188 11.69 -4.42 8.91
N ALA A 189 11.65 -3.63 7.84
CA ALA A 189 11.81 -4.13 6.49
C ALA A 189 13.20 -4.73 6.25
N ALA A 190 14.26 -4.17 6.87
CA ALA A 190 15.62 -4.71 6.80
C ALA A 190 15.72 -6.10 7.44
N LEU A 191 14.97 -6.32 8.52
CA LEU A 191 14.81 -7.62 9.19
C LEU A 191 13.89 -8.59 8.44
N ALA A 192 13.36 -8.17 7.29
CA ALA A 192 12.43 -8.94 6.47
C ALA A 192 11.21 -9.46 7.26
N VAL A 193 10.72 -8.68 8.24
CA VAL A 193 9.59 -9.10 9.06
C VAL A 193 8.33 -9.32 8.19
N PRO A 194 7.47 -10.30 8.55
CA PRO A 194 6.30 -10.64 7.75
C PRO A 194 5.16 -9.62 7.86
N CYS A 195 5.11 -8.88 8.96
CA CYS A 195 4.08 -7.89 9.24
C CYS A 195 4.59 -6.76 10.13
N VAL A 196 3.94 -5.60 10.02
CA VAL A 196 4.09 -4.46 10.94
C VAL A 196 2.72 -3.93 11.33
N LEU A 197 2.58 -3.51 12.59
CA LEU A 197 1.36 -2.87 13.07
C LEU A 197 1.38 -1.41 12.68
N ALA A 198 0.30 -0.93 12.07
CA ALA A 198 0.15 0.47 11.72
C ALA A 198 -1.30 0.94 11.81
N GLU A 199 -1.47 2.23 12.06
CA GLU A 199 -2.71 2.94 11.81
C GLU A 199 -2.80 3.23 10.30
N VAL A 200 -3.91 2.82 9.69
CA VAL A 200 -4.16 2.94 8.26
C VAL A 200 -5.24 3.98 8.02
N ARG A 201 -4.88 5.01 7.25
CA ARG A 201 -5.82 5.95 6.65
C ARG A 201 -6.10 5.53 5.21
N LEU A 202 -7.28 4.97 4.97
CA LEU A 202 -7.67 4.53 3.63
C LEU A 202 -8.27 5.70 2.82
N HIS A 203 -7.61 6.05 1.73
CA HIS A 203 -8.12 7.03 0.78
C HIS A 203 -9.23 6.42 -0.08
N THR A 204 -10.40 7.05 -0.06
CA THR A 204 -11.56 6.68 -0.86
C THR A 204 -12.26 7.90 -1.41
N GLY A 205 -12.83 7.82 -2.61
CA GLY A 205 -13.69 8.88 -3.15
C GLY A 205 -13.06 9.65 -4.30
N LEU A 206 -13.16 10.98 -4.24
CA LEU A 206 -12.78 11.90 -5.32
C LEU A 206 -11.31 12.32 -5.18
N PHE A 207 -10.56 12.10 -6.26
CA PHE A 207 -9.16 12.46 -6.39
C PHE A 207 -8.99 13.66 -7.30
N ASP A 208 -7.97 14.47 -7.00
CA ASP A 208 -7.55 15.56 -7.88
C ASP A 208 -6.81 15.01 -9.09
N THR A 209 -7.04 15.63 -10.23
CA THR A 209 -6.10 15.54 -11.35
C THR A 209 -5.41 16.88 -11.55
N SER A 210 -4.08 16.83 -11.62
CA SER A 210 -3.30 17.95 -12.13
C SER A 210 -3.71 18.26 -13.57
N GLN A 211 -3.96 19.53 -13.87
CA GLN A 211 -4.06 20.00 -15.25
C GLN A 211 -2.66 19.96 -15.88
N THR A 212 -2.59 19.59 -17.17
CA THR A 212 -1.40 19.87 -17.99
C THR A 212 -1.52 21.29 -18.53
N SER A 213 -0.39 21.98 -18.70
CA SER A 213 -0.33 23.30 -19.34
C SER A 213 -0.24 23.22 -20.86
N ASN A 214 -0.16 22.02 -21.43
CA ASN A 214 -0.04 21.78 -22.87
C ASN A 214 -1.39 21.32 -23.45
N LEU A 215 -1.89 22.02 -24.47
CA LEU A 215 -3.20 21.75 -25.08
C LEU A 215 -3.24 20.40 -25.81
N ASP A 216 -2.17 20.02 -26.52
CA ASP A 216 -2.13 18.75 -27.25
C ASP A 216 -2.13 17.56 -26.27
N GLU A 217 -1.43 17.69 -25.14
CA GLU A 217 -1.47 16.70 -24.06
C GLU A 217 -2.84 16.64 -23.37
N MET A 218 -3.57 17.77 -23.34
CA MET A 218 -4.89 17.83 -22.73
C MET A 218 -5.90 16.96 -23.49
N ASP A 219 -5.90 17.03 -24.82
CA ASP A 219 -6.77 16.21 -25.67
C ASP A 219 -6.46 14.72 -25.52
N GLU A 220 -5.17 14.34 -25.45
CA GLU A 220 -4.77 12.95 -25.23
C GLU A 220 -5.19 12.42 -23.85
N ILE A 221 -5.00 13.24 -22.81
CA ILE A 221 -5.41 12.91 -21.45
C ILE A 221 -6.94 12.80 -21.36
N GLU A 222 -7.68 13.67 -22.05
CA GLU A 222 -9.13 13.62 -22.09
C GLU A 222 -9.63 12.35 -22.78
N ALA A 223 -9.07 12.01 -23.95
CA ALA A 223 -9.38 10.76 -24.65
C ALA A 223 -9.11 9.53 -23.77
N TYR A 224 -7.96 9.52 -23.08
CA TYR A 224 -7.62 8.46 -22.13
C TYR A 224 -8.61 8.37 -20.97
N ARG A 225 -9.00 9.50 -20.39
CA ARG A 225 -9.97 9.55 -19.30
C ARG A 225 -11.35 9.08 -19.74
N ARG A 226 -11.79 9.43 -20.96
CA ARG A 226 -13.02 8.89 -21.57
C ARG A 226 -12.93 7.37 -21.71
N LEU A 227 -11.80 6.81 -22.14
CA LEU A 227 -11.59 5.36 -22.16
C LEU A 227 -11.77 4.75 -20.75
N LEU A 228 -11.15 5.33 -19.72
CA LEU A 228 -11.32 4.87 -18.34
C LEU A 228 -12.79 4.94 -17.88
N GLN A 229 -13.54 5.96 -18.32
CA GLN A 229 -14.96 6.12 -18.04
C GLN A 229 -15.78 5.01 -18.68
N THR A 230 -15.61 4.81 -19.99
CA THR A 230 -16.35 3.83 -20.79
C THR A 230 -16.21 2.42 -20.25
N PHE A 231 -15.03 2.07 -19.71
CA PHE A 231 -14.73 0.73 -19.21
C PHE A 231 -14.82 0.61 -17.67
N GLU A 232 -15.58 1.49 -17.02
CA GLU A 232 -15.93 1.46 -15.60
C GLU A 232 -14.72 1.51 -14.64
N ILE A 233 -13.61 2.11 -15.08
CA ILE A 233 -12.42 2.30 -14.24
C ILE A 233 -12.56 3.59 -13.41
N ALA A 234 -13.16 4.63 -13.99
CA ALA A 234 -13.31 5.93 -13.36
C ALA A 234 -14.69 6.54 -13.67
N SER A 235 -15.15 7.40 -12.77
CA SER A 235 -16.31 8.28 -12.98
C SER A 235 -15.86 9.72 -12.79
N PHE A 236 -16.35 10.60 -13.67
CA PHE A 236 -15.91 11.99 -13.79
C PHE A 236 -17.09 12.89 -13.46
N THR A 237 -16.88 13.85 -12.56
CA THR A 237 -17.88 14.88 -12.27
C THR A 237 -17.64 16.05 -13.22
N ASP A 238 -18.60 16.34 -14.10
CA ASP A 238 -18.38 17.20 -15.27
C ASP A 238 -18.38 18.72 -14.99
N THR A 239 -17.38 19.37 -15.59
CA THR A 239 -17.29 20.66 -16.32
C THR A 239 -18.16 21.87 -15.95
N GLY A 240 -17.53 22.85 -15.31
CA GLY A 240 -17.78 24.29 -15.56
C GLY A 240 -16.44 24.98 -15.86
N MET A 241 -16.47 26.20 -16.42
CA MET A 241 -15.30 26.97 -16.96
C MET A 241 -14.10 27.17 -16.01
N LEU A 242 -14.18 26.74 -14.74
CA LEU A 242 -13.12 26.83 -13.73
C LEU A 242 -12.94 25.51 -12.94
N ALA A 243 -13.49 24.39 -13.41
CA ALA A 243 -13.55 23.16 -12.63
C ALA A 243 -12.18 22.47 -12.53
N VAL A 244 -11.60 22.46 -11.33
CA VAL A 244 -10.65 21.42 -10.93
C VAL A 244 -11.38 20.06 -11.10
N HIS A 245 -10.76 19.11 -11.80
CA HIS A 245 -11.43 17.88 -12.22
C HIS A 245 -11.38 16.85 -11.09
N GLY A 246 -12.56 16.45 -10.60
CA GLY A 246 -12.69 15.39 -9.60
C GLY A 246 -12.91 14.06 -10.28
N ILE A 247 -12.06 13.08 -9.99
CA ILE A 247 -12.24 11.71 -10.50
C ILE A 247 -12.54 10.78 -9.34
N ALA A 248 -13.69 10.11 -9.41
CA ALA A 248 -14.01 9.01 -8.52
C ALA A 248 -13.51 7.71 -9.15
N THR A 249 -12.60 7.02 -8.49
CA THR A 249 -12.11 5.72 -8.96
C THR A 249 -11.72 4.82 -7.80
N ARG A 250 -11.75 3.51 -8.05
CA ARG A 250 -11.18 2.50 -7.15
C ARG A 250 -9.66 2.41 -7.28
N TRP A 251 -9.07 2.90 -8.38
CA TRP A 251 -7.64 2.79 -8.69
C TRP A 251 -7.04 4.15 -9.06
N PRO A 252 -6.87 5.04 -8.07
CA PRO A 252 -6.42 6.43 -8.27
C PRO A 252 -5.07 6.56 -8.98
N MET A 253 -4.19 5.56 -8.92
CA MET A 253 -2.91 5.63 -9.62
C MET A 253 -3.03 5.70 -11.16
N LEU A 254 -4.18 5.31 -11.72
CA LEU A 254 -4.38 5.23 -13.17
C LEU A 254 -4.85 6.55 -13.80
N ILE A 255 -5.22 7.55 -13.00
CA ILE A 255 -6.05 8.67 -13.49
C ILE A 255 -5.25 9.82 -14.13
N ARG A 256 -3.93 9.83 -13.97
CA ARG A 256 -3.08 10.95 -14.37
C ARG A 256 -2.98 11.05 -15.89
N ASP A 257 -2.30 10.07 -16.48
CA ASP A 257 -1.98 9.95 -17.91
C ASP A 257 -1.57 8.49 -18.23
N PRO A 258 -1.55 8.09 -19.52
CA PRO A 258 -1.20 6.73 -19.93
C PRO A 258 0.18 6.25 -19.46
N GLU A 259 1.21 7.08 -19.57
CA GLU A 259 2.59 6.76 -19.19
C GLU A 259 2.70 6.49 -17.69
N THR A 260 2.10 7.35 -16.89
CA THR A 260 2.04 7.21 -15.43
C THR A 260 1.27 5.96 -15.04
N ALA A 261 0.18 5.64 -15.73
CA ALA A 261 -0.57 4.41 -15.47
C ALA A 261 0.28 3.16 -15.72
N VAL A 262 0.98 3.08 -16.86
CA VAL A 262 1.88 1.96 -17.20
C VAL A 262 3.04 1.86 -16.20
N LYS A 263 3.71 2.97 -15.91
CA LYS A 263 4.81 3.02 -14.92
C LYS A 263 4.34 2.60 -13.54
N SER A 264 3.15 3.06 -13.12
CA SER A 264 2.60 2.73 -11.80
C SER A 264 2.22 1.26 -11.70
N LEU A 265 1.57 0.68 -12.72
CA LEU A 265 1.26 -0.74 -12.76
C LEU A 265 2.53 -1.60 -12.71
N THR A 266 3.55 -1.21 -13.48
CA THR A 266 4.86 -1.90 -13.48
C THR A 266 5.53 -1.83 -12.11
N ALA A 267 5.53 -0.66 -11.47
CA ALA A 267 6.06 -0.49 -10.12
C ALA A 267 5.31 -1.36 -9.10
N VAL A 268 3.99 -1.44 -9.20
CA VAL A 268 3.14 -2.28 -8.34
C VAL A 268 3.46 -3.77 -8.52
N GLU A 269 3.67 -4.23 -9.75
CA GLU A 269 4.08 -5.62 -10.07
C GLU A 269 5.46 -5.94 -9.47
N GLN A 270 6.42 -5.01 -9.57
CA GLN A 270 7.74 -5.16 -8.96
C GLN A 270 7.68 -5.19 -7.42
N ILE A 271 6.87 -4.32 -6.81
CA ILE A 271 6.71 -4.28 -5.35
C ILE A 271 6.07 -5.56 -4.81
N THR A 272 5.05 -6.06 -5.50
CA THR A 272 4.32 -7.26 -5.07
C THR A 272 4.99 -8.56 -5.50
N GLY A 273 5.95 -8.51 -6.42
CA GLY A 273 6.64 -9.67 -6.97
C GLY A 273 5.73 -10.57 -7.82
N ALA A 274 4.60 -10.05 -8.31
CA ALA A 274 3.63 -10.81 -9.08
C ALA A 274 3.01 -9.95 -10.20
N PRO A 275 2.89 -10.49 -11.43
CA PRO A 275 2.25 -9.79 -12.53
C PRO A 275 0.74 -9.67 -12.30
N ILE A 276 0.15 -8.55 -12.72
CA ILE A 276 -1.29 -8.32 -12.66
C ILE A 276 -1.93 -9.02 -13.86
N THR A 277 -2.45 -10.24 -13.68
CA THR A 277 -3.02 -11.01 -14.81
C THR A 277 -4.51 -10.79 -15.04
N HIS A 278 -5.19 -10.11 -14.12
CA HIS A 278 -6.63 -9.88 -14.18
C HIS A 278 -6.98 -8.60 -14.94
N ARG A 279 -8.29 -8.38 -15.15
CA ARG A 279 -8.79 -7.19 -15.83
C ARG A 279 -8.71 -5.97 -14.93
N ILE A 280 -8.27 -4.85 -15.49
CA ILE A 280 -8.34 -3.54 -14.86
C ILE A 280 -9.68 -2.94 -15.29
N GLY A 281 -10.69 -3.20 -14.46
CA GLY A 281 -12.07 -2.83 -14.72
C GLY A 281 -12.61 -3.79 -15.75
N GLN A 282 -13.07 -3.26 -16.87
CA GLN A 282 -13.41 -4.10 -18.02
C GLN A 282 -12.22 -4.33 -18.98
N LEU A 283 -11.13 -3.58 -18.86
CA LEU A 283 -9.97 -3.66 -19.77
C LEU A 283 -9.02 -4.82 -19.45
N PRO A 284 -8.43 -5.48 -20.45
CA PRO A 284 -7.36 -6.45 -20.22
C PRO A 284 -6.07 -5.74 -19.80
N ARG A 285 -5.29 -6.34 -18.88
CA ARG A 285 -3.96 -5.81 -18.48
C ARG A 285 -3.05 -5.54 -19.68
N SER A 286 -3.15 -6.35 -20.73
CA SER A 286 -2.28 -6.27 -21.91
C SER A 286 -2.34 -4.91 -22.60
N TRP A 287 -3.45 -4.17 -22.50
CA TRP A 287 -3.53 -2.82 -23.07
C TRP A 287 -2.72 -1.79 -22.30
N PHE A 288 -2.32 -2.11 -21.07
CA PHE A 288 -1.39 -1.31 -20.28
C PHE A 288 0.06 -1.82 -20.44
N GLY A 289 0.36 -2.53 -21.54
CA GLY A 289 1.71 -3.01 -21.87
C GLY A 289 2.64 -1.87 -22.30
N GLY A 290 2.08 -0.86 -22.96
CA GLY A 290 2.77 0.38 -23.32
C GLY A 290 1.82 1.58 -23.39
N ALA A 291 2.34 2.79 -23.21
CA ALA A 291 1.54 4.01 -23.28
C ALA A 291 0.95 4.21 -24.69
N ASP A 292 1.68 3.84 -25.73
CA ASP A 292 1.23 3.95 -27.13
C ASP A 292 -0.01 3.10 -27.42
N GLU A 293 -0.10 1.90 -26.84
CA GLU A 293 -1.25 1.01 -26.97
C GLU A 293 -2.50 1.63 -26.34
N ILE A 294 -2.34 2.24 -25.16
CA ILE A 294 -3.42 2.96 -24.48
C ILE A 294 -3.85 4.16 -25.31
N ARG A 295 -2.90 4.96 -25.82
CA ARG A 295 -3.21 6.14 -26.64
C ARG A 295 -3.96 5.75 -27.91
N ALA A 296 -3.53 4.70 -28.60
CA ALA A 296 -4.23 4.18 -29.77
C ALA A 296 -5.67 3.74 -29.43
N ALA A 297 -5.86 3.00 -28.34
CA ALA A 297 -7.19 2.59 -27.88
C ALA A 297 -8.08 3.77 -27.44
N SER A 298 -7.46 4.84 -26.93
CA SER A 298 -8.16 6.04 -26.45
C SER A 298 -8.60 6.97 -27.59
N ARG A 299 -7.85 7.03 -28.69
CA ARG A 299 -8.22 7.84 -29.87
C ARG A 299 -9.39 7.23 -30.64
N ASP A 300 -9.53 5.90 -30.62
CA ASP A 300 -10.55 5.16 -31.35
C ASP A 300 -11.40 4.30 -30.40
N ILE A 301 -12.14 4.99 -29.52
CA ILE A 301 -12.97 4.32 -28.50
C ILE A 301 -14.09 3.50 -29.14
N GLY A 302 -14.64 3.93 -30.28
CA GLY A 302 -15.70 3.23 -31.02
C GLY A 302 -15.26 1.84 -31.45
N ASP A 303 -14.20 1.75 -32.25
CA ASP A 303 -13.68 0.45 -32.71
C ASP A 303 -13.13 -0.37 -31.54
N THR A 304 -12.63 0.29 -30.49
CA THR A 304 -12.17 -0.36 -29.27
C THR A 304 -13.33 -1.01 -28.50
N LEU A 305 -14.48 -0.35 -28.42
CA LEU A 305 -15.71 -0.89 -27.83
C LEU A 305 -16.25 -2.06 -28.66
N ASP A 306 -16.27 -1.93 -29.99
CA ASP A 306 -16.72 -3.01 -30.89
C ASP A 306 -15.82 -4.24 -30.80
N ARG A 307 -14.49 -4.05 -30.83
CA ARG A 307 -13.52 -5.13 -30.59
C ARG A 307 -13.73 -5.79 -29.22
N PHE A 308 -14.04 -5.00 -28.18
CA PHE A 308 -14.33 -5.53 -26.86
C PHE A 308 -15.61 -6.38 -26.83
N ILE A 309 -16.71 -5.88 -27.42
CA ILE A 309 -18.00 -6.59 -27.50
C ILE A 309 -17.85 -7.89 -28.31
N VAL A 310 -17.19 -7.85 -29.46
CA VAL A 310 -16.93 -9.03 -30.31
C VAL A 310 -16.07 -10.06 -29.57
N ASN A 311 -15.05 -9.64 -28.82
CA ASN A 311 -14.23 -10.56 -28.04
C ASN A 311 -15.00 -11.16 -26.86
N ARG A 312 -15.86 -10.39 -26.18
CA ARG A 312 -16.68 -10.87 -25.06
C ARG A 312 -17.74 -11.88 -25.52
N SER A 313 -18.41 -11.60 -26.64
CA SER A 313 -19.39 -12.52 -27.25
C SER A 313 -18.73 -13.83 -27.71
N ARG A 314 -17.55 -13.79 -28.34
CA ARG A 314 -16.77 -14.99 -28.69
C ARG A 314 -16.38 -15.86 -27.49
N HIS A 315 -15.99 -15.25 -26.36
CA HIS A 315 -15.69 -15.99 -25.13
C HIS A 315 -16.94 -16.58 -24.47
N GLY A 316 -18.07 -15.86 -24.51
CA GLY A 316 -19.38 -16.38 -24.08
C GLY A 316 -19.81 -17.60 -24.90
N ILE A 317 -19.66 -17.52 -26.23
CA ILE A 317 -19.95 -18.60 -27.17
C ILE A 317 -19.04 -19.81 -26.91
N ARG A 318 -17.71 -19.62 -26.75
CA ARG A 318 -16.78 -20.72 -26.44
C ARG A 318 -17.10 -21.42 -25.11
N ARG A 319 -17.52 -20.69 -24.07
CA ARG A 319 -17.97 -21.29 -22.80
C ARG A 319 -19.27 -22.08 -22.96
N PHE A 320 -20.18 -21.61 -23.81
CA PHE A 320 -21.43 -22.31 -24.12
C PHE A 320 -21.18 -23.64 -24.86
N TYR A 321 -20.26 -23.65 -25.84
CA TYR A 321 -19.89 -24.87 -26.56
C TYR A 321 -19.10 -25.86 -25.69
N ARG A 322 -18.22 -25.38 -24.79
CA ARG A 322 -17.47 -26.25 -23.86
C ARG A 322 -18.36 -26.91 -22.79
N ARG A 323 -19.45 -26.26 -22.37
CA ARG A 323 -20.47 -26.86 -21.49
C ARG A 323 -21.36 -27.89 -22.20
N LYS A 324 -21.63 -27.70 -23.50
CA LYS A 324 -22.37 -28.70 -24.30
C LYS A 324 -21.54 -29.94 -24.63
N SER A 325 -20.21 -29.83 -24.71
CA SER A 325 -19.33 -30.97 -24.99
C SER A 325 -18.98 -31.82 -23.76
N SER A 326 -19.18 -31.31 -22.53
CA SER A 326 -18.93 -32.05 -21.28
C SER A 326 -20.20 -32.65 -20.65
N GLY A 327 -21.35 -32.56 -21.34
CA GLY A 327 -22.65 -33.06 -20.89
C GLY A 327 -23.14 -34.30 -21.65
N LYS A 328 -22.26 -34.97 -22.40
CA LYS A 328 -22.52 -36.31 -22.93
C LYS A 328 -21.50 -37.27 -22.29
N SER A 329 -21.90 -37.88 -21.20
CA SER A 329 -21.36 -39.11 -20.64
C SER A 329 -22.56 -39.94 -20.23
#